data_AF-R5L422-F1
#
_entry.id   AF-R5L422-F1
#
_cell.length_a   1.000
_cell.length_b   1.000
_cell.length_c   1.000
_cell.angle_alpha   90.00
_cell.angle_beta   90.00
_cell.angle_gamma   90.00
#
_symmetry.space_group_name_H-M   'P 1'
#
loop_
_entity.id
_entity.type
_entity.pdbx_description
1 polymer ?
#
loop_
_entity_poly.entity_id
_entity_poly.type
_entity_poly.pdbx_seq_one_letter_code
_entity_poly.pdbx_strand_id
1 'polypeptide(L)'
;MVMKNYKRTLLQKLRLLLFHKDERVTQGAVYSEVRRFDFSSYYPLENYVQKVGVPQENVYDIRSFGAVPENEDLDCAHAINAAIDAAEQTGGTVLIRGGKFTSGAVYL
;
A
#
# COMPACT_ATOMS: atom_id res chain seq x y z
N MET A 1 -27.00 -17.23 19.79
CA MET A 1 -25.62 -17.67 19.53
C MET A 1 -24.70 -16.65 20.20
N VAL A 2 -24.07 -17.00 21.33
CA VAL A 2 -23.26 -16.06 22.12
C VAL A 2 -21.93 -15.85 21.41
N MET A 3 -21.67 -14.63 20.92
CA MET A 3 -20.35 -14.24 20.44
C MET A 3 -19.37 -14.30 21.62
N LYS A 4 -18.58 -15.37 21.66
CA LYS A 4 -17.44 -15.51 22.58
C LYS A 4 -16.48 -14.35 22.26
N ASN A 5 -16.30 -13.43 23.20
CA ASN A 5 -15.30 -12.37 23.08
C ASN A 5 -13.92 -13.01 22.86
N TYR A 6 -13.46 -13.06 21.61
CA TYR A 6 -12.17 -13.60 21.24
C TYR A 6 -11.08 -12.58 21.62
N LYS A 7 -10.77 -12.48 22.92
CA LYS A 7 -9.68 -11.64 23.40
C LYS A 7 -8.37 -12.41 23.25
N ARG A 8 -7.49 -11.89 22.37
CA ARG A 8 -6.14 -12.42 22.16
C ARG A 8 -5.31 -12.33 23.46
N THR A 9 -4.57 -13.39 23.77
CA THR A 9 -3.67 -13.45 24.93
C THR A 9 -2.43 -12.57 24.73
N LEU A 10 -1.70 -12.30 25.81
CA LEU A 10 -0.45 -11.51 25.78
C LEU A 10 0.59 -12.09 24.81
N LEU A 11 0.76 -13.41 24.82
CA LEU A 11 1.69 -14.10 23.93
C LEU A 11 1.27 -13.97 22.46
N GLN A 12 -0.03 -14.06 22.17
CA GLN A 12 -0.57 -13.89 20.82
C GLN A 12 -0.35 -12.47 20.30
N LYS A 13 -0.51 -11.45 21.17
CA LYS A 13 -0.20 -10.05 20.84
C LYS A 13 1.28 -9.86 20.55
N LEU A 14 2.16 -10.42 21.40
CA LEU A 14 3.61 -10.33 21.22
C LEU A 14 4.05 -10.97 19.90
N ARG A 15 3.45 -12.12 19.54
CA ARG A 15 3.76 -12.84 18.30
C ARG A 15 3.30 -12.08 17.05
N LEU A 16 2.14 -11.42 17.11
CA LEU A 16 1.67 -10.52 16.06
C LEU A 16 2.65 -9.35 15.88
N LEU A 17 3.04 -8.70 16.98
CA LEU A 17 3.92 -7.54 16.96
C LEU A 17 5.33 -7.86 16.43
N LEU A 18 5.84 -9.05 16.71
CA LEU A 18 7.20 -9.46 16.33
C LEU A 18 7.29 -10.12 14.94
N PHE A 19 6.21 -10.74 14.45
CA PHE A 19 6.28 -11.64 13.29
C PHE A 19 5.22 -11.42 12.22
N HIS A 20 4.17 -10.62 12.46
CA HIS A 20 3.28 -10.23 11.39
C HIS A 20 3.78 -8.93 10.77
N LYS A 21 4.01 -8.95 9.46
CA LYS A 21 3.96 -7.73 8.62
C LYS A 21 2.63 -7.05 8.91
N ASP A 22 2.63 -5.72 9.01
CA ASP A 22 1.44 -4.89 9.17
C ASP A 22 0.24 -5.53 8.45
N GLU A 23 -0.68 -6.11 9.22
CA GLU A 23 -1.97 -6.50 8.70
C GLU A 23 -2.65 -5.20 8.31
N ARG A 24 -2.62 -4.90 7.01
CA ARG A 24 -3.34 -3.77 6.42
C ARG A 24 -4.73 -3.76 7.00
N VAL A 25 -5.12 -2.62 7.55
CA VAL A 25 -6.50 -2.32 7.93
C VAL A 25 -7.35 -2.47 6.66
N THR A 26 -7.97 -3.63 6.47
CA THR A 26 -8.84 -3.91 5.31
C THR A 26 -10.22 -3.25 5.45
N GLN A 27 -10.52 -2.71 6.63
CA GLN A 27 -11.75 -2.00 6.93
C GLN A 27 -11.48 -0.80 7.85
N GLY A 28 -11.79 0.39 7.37
CA GLY A 28 -11.59 1.66 8.05
C GLY A 28 -11.53 2.81 7.04
N ALA A 29 -11.83 4.03 7.48
CA ALA A 29 -11.60 5.20 6.65
C ALA A 29 -10.10 5.31 6.32
N VAL A 30 -9.78 5.76 5.11
CA VAL A 30 -8.39 6.02 4.68
C VAL A 30 -7.71 6.90 5.73
N TYR A 31 -6.54 6.48 6.20
CA TYR A 31 -5.69 7.32 7.02
C TYR A 31 -5.20 8.49 6.16
N SER A 32 -5.91 9.62 6.28
CA SER A 32 -5.81 10.76 5.37
C SER A 32 -4.84 11.84 5.86
N GLU A 33 -4.55 11.86 7.16
CA GLU A 33 -3.67 12.84 7.77
C GLU A 33 -2.94 12.28 8.99
N VAL A 34 -1.73 12.79 9.22
CA VAL A 34 -0.93 12.48 10.42
C VAL A 34 -1.45 13.31 11.59
N ARG A 35 -1.97 12.65 12.63
CA ARG A 35 -2.47 13.33 13.83
C ARG A 35 -1.35 13.59 14.81
N ARG A 36 -1.59 14.57 15.68
CA ARG A 36 -0.69 14.84 16.81
C ARG A 36 -0.59 13.57 17.67
N PHE A 37 0.65 13.13 17.91
CA PHE A 37 1.01 11.91 18.67
C PHE A 37 0.84 10.57 17.94
N ASP A 38 0.56 10.55 16.63
CA ASP A 38 0.61 9.30 15.84
C ASP A 38 2.04 8.75 15.74
N PHE A 39 3.03 9.63 15.84
CA PHE A 39 4.44 9.29 15.94
C PHE A 39 5.00 9.68 17.30
N SER A 40 5.94 8.88 17.81
CA SER A 40 6.63 9.14 19.07
C SER A 40 7.36 10.47 18.99
N SER A 41 7.19 11.35 19.99
CA SER A 41 7.92 12.62 20.08
C SER A 41 9.44 12.46 20.16
N TYR A 42 9.92 11.25 20.51
CA TYR A 42 11.34 10.90 20.51
C TYR A 42 11.88 10.63 19.10
N TYR A 43 10.99 10.47 18.13
CA TYR A 43 11.32 10.17 16.75
C TYR A 43 10.67 11.25 15.85
N PRO A 44 11.39 12.35 15.51
CA PRO A 44 10.89 13.41 14.64
C PRO A 44 10.54 12.91 13.24
N LEU A 45 9.34 13.23 12.74
CA LEU A 45 8.80 12.73 11.46
C LEU A 45 9.81 12.85 10.30
N GLU A 46 10.56 13.95 10.29
CA GLU A 46 11.55 14.30 9.26
C GLU A 46 12.69 13.28 9.14
N ASN A 47 12.96 12.53 10.21
CA ASN A 47 14.05 11.55 10.25
C ASN A 47 13.67 10.20 9.61
N TYR A 48 12.38 9.90 9.39
CA TYR A 48 11.93 8.62 8.84
C TYR A 48 11.02 8.76 7.61
N VAL A 49 10.35 9.91 7.45
CA VAL A 49 9.52 10.20 6.28
C VAL A 49 10.27 11.15 5.36
N GLN A 50 11.03 10.57 4.44
CA GLN A 50 11.73 11.31 3.40
C GLN A 50 10.88 11.35 2.13
N LYS A 51 10.79 12.52 1.50
CA LYS A 51 10.21 12.64 0.16
C LYS A 51 11.14 11.96 -0.83
N VAL A 52 10.78 10.77 -1.26
CA VAL A 52 11.48 10.09 -2.36
C VAL A 52 11.05 10.76 -3.67
N GLY A 53 12.03 11.15 -4.49
CA GLY A 53 11.77 11.66 -5.83
C GLY A 53 11.13 10.59 -6.71
N VAL A 54 10.53 11.01 -7.84
CA VAL A 54 10.01 10.03 -8.81
C VAL A 54 11.20 9.26 -9.37
N PRO A 55 11.18 7.90 -9.34
CA PRO A 55 12.21 7.09 -9.96
C PRO A 55 12.41 7.52 -11.43
N GLN A 56 13.65 7.48 -11.92
CA GLN A 56 13.98 7.90 -13.30
C GLN A 56 14.40 6.72 -14.18
N GLU A 57 14.87 5.63 -13.57
CA GLU A 57 15.42 4.47 -14.27
C GLU A 57 14.52 3.25 -14.05
N ASN A 58 14.35 2.43 -15.10
CA ASN A 58 13.55 1.21 -15.09
C ASN A 58 12.14 1.40 -14.51
N VAL A 59 11.44 2.42 -15.00
CA VAL A 59 10.12 2.82 -14.49
C VAL A 59 9.01 2.38 -15.43
N TYR A 60 8.03 1.67 -14.86
CA TYR A 60 6.88 1.13 -15.57
C TYR A 60 5.62 1.84 -15.09
N ASP A 61 5.23 2.91 -15.80
CA ASP A 61 4.01 3.67 -15.51
C ASP A 61 2.78 2.90 -15.98
N ILE A 62 1.85 2.61 -15.05
CA ILE A 62 0.65 1.81 -15.35
C ILE A 62 -0.24 2.42 -16.45
N ARG A 63 -0.14 3.73 -16.69
CA ARG A 63 -0.89 4.41 -17.77
C ARG A 63 -0.40 3.98 -19.15
N SER A 64 0.88 3.64 -19.28
CA SER A 64 1.45 3.06 -20.50
C SER A 64 0.91 1.65 -20.79
N PHE A 65 0.33 1.00 -19.78
CA PHE A 65 -0.30 -0.33 -19.87
C PHE A 65 -1.83 -0.27 -19.98
N GLY A 66 -2.41 0.92 -20.19
CA GLY A 66 -3.85 1.09 -20.41
C GLY A 66 -4.65 1.52 -19.18
N ALA A 67 -4.00 1.82 -18.05
CA ALA A 67 -4.70 2.37 -16.89
C ALA A 67 -5.20 3.80 -17.15
N VAL A 68 -6.46 4.08 -16.78
CA VAL A 68 -7.07 5.41 -16.94
C VAL A 68 -7.44 5.97 -15.55
N PRO A 69 -6.95 7.17 -15.19
CA PRO A 69 -7.27 7.78 -13.91
C PRO A 69 -8.70 8.34 -13.90
N GLU A 70 -9.26 8.50 -12.69
CA GLU A 70 -10.59 9.08 -12.42
C GLU A 70 -11.77 8.36 -13.09
N ASN A 71 -11.57 7.11 -13.50
CA ASN A 71 -12.62 6.25 -14.03
C ASN A 71 -12.93 5.14 -13.02
N GLU A 72 -13.99 5.33 -12.24
CA GLU A 72 -14.35 4.38 -11.18
C GLU A 72 -14.87 3.04 -11.71
N ASP A 73 -15.42 3.03 -12.93
CA ASP A 73 -15.98 1.85 -13.58
C ASP A 73 -14.93 0.98 -14.28
N LEU A 74 -13.72 1.51 -14.46
CA LEU A 74 -12.63 0.81 -15.14
C LEU A 74 -11.71 0.10 -14.14
N ASP A 75 -11.68 -1.23 -14.22
CA ASP A 75 -10.72 -2.03 -13.47
C ASP A 75 -9.32 -1.98 -14.11
N CYS A 76 -8.40 -1.27 -13.45
CA CYS A 76 -7.01 -1.11 -13.86
C CYS A 76 -6.10 -2.27 -13.40
N ALA A 77 -6.62 -3.33 -12.77
CA ALA A 77 -5.82 -4.46 -12.29
C ALA A 77 -4.98 -5.10 -13.41
N HIS A 78 -5.54 -5.23 -14.62
CA HIS A 78 -4.82 -5.76 -15.78
C HIS A 78 -3.55 -4.94 -16.11
N ALA A 79 -3.65 -3.61 -16.11
CA ALA A 79 -2.55 -2.71 -16.39
C ALA A 79 -1.50 -2.72 -15.27
N ILE A 80 -1.94 -2.82 -14.02
CA ILE A 80 -1.05 -2.93 -12.86
C ILE A 80 -0.27 -4.25 -12.91
N ASN A 81 -0.94 -5.38 -13.14
CA ASN A 81 -0.28 -6.69 -13.22
C ASN A 81 0.68 -6.75 -14.42
N ALA A 82 0.30 -6.21 -15.58
CA ALA A 82 1.20 -6.13 -16.73
C ALA A 82 2.46 -5.27 -16.46
N ALA A 83 2.31 -4.17 -15.72
CA ALA A 83 3.46 -3.35 -15.31
C ALA A 83 4.37 -4.09 -14.31
N ILE A 84 3.79 -4.92 -13.42
CA ILE A 84 4.54 -5.77 -12.50
C ILE A 84 5.35 -6.81 -13.27
N ASP A 85 4.72 -7.52 -14.22
CA ASP A 85 5.40 -8.52 -15.05
C ASP A 85 6.59 -7.91 -15.82
N ALA A 86 6.42 -6.70 -16.34
CA ALA A 86 7.50 -5.97 -17.04
C ALA A 86 8.60 -5.50 -16.09
N ALA A 87 8.23 -5.03 -14.90
CA ALA A 87 9.18 -4.61 -13.88
C ALA A 87 10.00 -5.78 -13.34
N GLU A 88 9.37 -6.95 -13.14
CA GLU A 88 10.03 -8.16 -12.63
C GLU A 88 11.18 -8.62 -13.54
N GLN A 89 10.98 -8.57 -14.85
CA GLN A 89 12.00 -8.98 -15.84
C GLN A 89 13.27 -8.12 -15.80
N THR A 90 13.19 -6.92 -15.25
CA THR A 90 14.29 -5.93 -15.27
C THR A 90 14.72 -5.48 -13.87
N GLY A 91 14.06 -5.96 -12.82
CA GLY A 91 14.22 -5.43 -11.46
C GLY A 91 13.81 -3.95 -11.34
N GLY A 92 12.81 -3.54 -12.11
CA GLY A 92 12.34 -2.15 -12.18
C GLY A 92 11.31 -1.75 -11.12
N THR A 93 10.80 -0.54 -11.25
CA THR A 93 9.78 0.04 -10.35
C THR A 93 8.48 0.31 -11.10
N VAL A 94 7.37 -0.18 -10.58
CA VAL A 94 6.02 0.17 -11.05
C VAL A 94 5.63 1.55 -10.52
N LEU A 95 5.24 2.45 -11.41
CA LEU A 95 4.82 3.81 -11.07
C LEU A 95 3.30 3.97 -11.21
N ILE A 96 2.66 4.35 -10.11
CA ILE A 96 1.23 4.71 -10.05
C ILE A 96 1.13 6.19 -9.70
N ARG A 97 0.74 7.02 -10.67
CA ARG A 97 0.63 8.47 -10.50
C ARG A 97 -0.42 9.08 -11.43
N GLY A 98 -0.94 10.25 -11.06
CA GLY A 98 -1.73 11.09 -11.95
C GLY A 98 -3.24 11.00 -11.72
N GLY A 99 -3.69 10.44 -10.60
CA GLY A 99 -5.09 10.41 -10.20
C GLY A 99 -5.43 9.18 -9.37
N LYS A 100 -6.72 8.98 -9.14
CA LYS A 100 -7.31 7.77 -8.55
C LYS A 100 -7.48 6.69 -9.63
N PHE A 101 -7.11 5.46 -9.32
CA PHE A 101 -7.33 4.29 -10.19
C PHE A 101 -8.14 3.25 -9.42
N THR A 102 -9.22 2.74 -10.03
CA THR A 102 -9.93 1.58 -9.49
C THR A 102 -9.19 0.32 -9.89
N SER A 103 -9.01 -0.62 -8.96
CA SER A 103 -8.36 -1.89 -9.22
C SER A 103 -9.02 -3.01 -8.43
N GLY A 104 -9.20 -4.14 -9.08
CA GLY A 104 -9.39 -5.44 -8.46
C GLY A 104 -8.08 -6.01 -7.89
N ALA A 105 -7.90 -7.32 -8.00
CA ALA A 105 -6.76 -8.03 -7.42
C ALA A 105 -5.43 -7.70 -8.13
N VAL A 106 -4.40 -7.39 -7.34
CA VAL A 106 -3.02 -7.19 -7.78
C VAL A 106 -2.17 -8.32 -7.21
N TYR A 107 -1.34 -8.92 -8.06
CA TYR A 107 -0.46 -10.04 -7.70
C TYR A 107 0.98 -9.55 -7.69
N LEU A 108 1.68 -9.82 -6.57
CA LEU A 108 3.08 -9.46 -6.33
C LEU A 108 3.92 -10.71 -6.12
#